data_AF-A0A554S8R5-F1
#
_entry.id   AF-A0A554S8R5-F1
#
_cell.length_a   1.000
_cell.length_b   1.000
_cell.length_c   1.000
_cell.angle_alpha   90.00
_cell.angle_beta   90.00
_cell.angle_gamma   90.00
#
_symmetry.space_group_name_H-M   'P 1'
#
loop_
_entity.id
_entity.type
_entity.pdbx_description
1 polymer ?
#
loop_
_entity_poly.entity_id
_entity_poly.type
_entity_poly.pdbx_seq_one_letter_code
_entity_poly.pdbx_strand_id
1 'polypeptide(L)'
;MSARENRAVMAAIVGLGSVYALISVLSTLAIAIGQRRVEPSTLRLTGLTRRQVQRTTVVEALAATGIGLLLGAVAAVLALVGLWAATHRVYGTPVIAIPWTLLGAITVLTTVLTIVTAVLATRGAMRIPPVQALGARE
;
A
#
# COMPACT_ATOMS: atom_id res chain seq x y z
N MET A 1 -14.96 -32.19 -14.24
CA MET A 1 -14.57 -31.38 -13.05
C MET A 1 -15.81 -30.61 -12.61
N SER A 2 -16.34 -30.88 -11.40
CA SER A 2 -17.67 -30.36 -11.03
C SER A 2 -17.60 -28.84 -10.77
N ALA A 3 -18.64 -28.08 -11.11
CA ALA A 3 -18.66 -26.62 -10.93
C ALA A 3 -18.41 -26.16 -9.47
N ARG A 4 -18.67 -27.03 -8.48
CA ARG A 4 -18.33 -26.79 -7.07
C ARG A 4 -16.83 -26.84 -6.80
N GLU A 5 -16.14 -27.76 -7.46
CA GLU A 5 -14.69 -27.96 -7.35
C GLU A 5 -13.92 -26.77 -7.93
N ASN A 6 -14.33 -26.29 -9.11
CA ASN A 6 -13.73 -25.11 -9.73
C ASN A 6 -13.94 -23.84 -8.89
N ARG A 7 -15.13 -23.68 -8.28
CA ARG A 7 -15.42 -22.57 -7.34
C ARG A 7 -14.56 -22.66 -6.08
N ALA A 8 -14.37 -23.85 -5.53
CA ALA A 8 -13.53 -24.05 -4.35
C ALA A 8 -12.06 -23.70 -4.64
N VAL A 9 -11.53 -24.13 -5.80
CA VAL A 9 -10.18 -23.78 -6.23
C VAL A 9 -10.02 -22.27 -6.42
N MET A 10 -10.95 -21.61 -7.12
CA MET A 10 -10.92 -20.16 -7.29
C MET A 10 -11.01 -19.41 -5.96
N ALA A 11 -11.88 -19.85 -5.05
CA ALA A 11 -12.01 -19.27 -3.71
C ALA A 11 -10.72 -19.44 -2.89
N ALA A 12 -10.05 -20.60 -2.99
CA ALA A 12 -8.77 -20.84 -2.33
C ALA A 12 -7.66 -19.92 -2.87
N ILE A 13 -7.57 -19.77 -4.20
CA ILE A 13 -6.57 -18.89 -4.85
C ILE A 13 -6.82 -17.42 -4.46
N VAL A 14 -8.06 -16.94 -4.53
CA VAL A 14 -8.42 -15.57 -4.15
C VAL A 14 -8.20 -15.35 -2.64
N GLY A 15 -8.55 -16.32 -1.81
CA GLY A 15 -8.34 -16.27 -0.36
C GLY A 15 -6.86 -16.14 -0.01
N LEU A 16 -6.01 -17.00 -0.56
CA LEU A 16 -4.55 -16.95 -0.36
C LEU A 16 -3.95 -15.64 -0.87
N GLY A 17 -4.35 -15.18 -2.06
CA GLY A 17 -3.91 -13.90 -2.61
C GLY A 17 -4.31 -12.71 -1.73
N SER A 18 -5.51 -12.73 -1.16
CA SER A 18 -6.00 -11.69 -0.25
C SER A 18 -5.20 -11.66 1.05
N VAL A 19 -4.88 -12.82 1.63
CA VAL A 19 -4.03 -12.92 2.82
C VAL A 19 -2.62 -12.40 2.54
N TYR A 20 -2.03 -12.79 1.41
CA TYR A 20 -0.72 -12.29 1.00
C TYR A 20 -0.71 -10.76 0.82
N ALA A 21 -1.72 -10.21 0.15
CA ALA A 21 -1.87 -8.77 0.00
C ALA A 21 -1.97 -8.05 1.35
N LEU A 22 -2.73 -8.60 2.30
CA LEU A 22 -2.84 -8.06 3.65
C LEU A 22 -1.49 -8.05 4.37
N ILE A 23 -0.73 -9.16 4.29
CA ILE A 23 0.62 -9.26 4.88
C ILE A 23 1.57 -8.23 4.25
N SER A 24 1.53 -8.04 2.93
CA SER A 24 2.34 -7.05 2.23
C SER A 24 2.04 -5.61 2.67
N VAL A 25 0.77 -5.27 2.87
CA VAL A 25 0.38 -3.96 3.40
C VAL A 25 0.89 -3.80 4.84
N LEU A 26 0.70 -4.81 5.69
CA LEU A 26 1.16 -4.78 7.08
C LEU A 26 2.69 -4.65 7.19
N SER A 27 3.45 -5.36 6.34
CA SER A 27 4.92 -5.25 6.33
C SER A 27 5.39 -3.87 5.90
N THR A 28 4.73 -3.27 4.91
CA THR A 28 5.01 -1.90 4.46
C THR A 28 4.72 -0.90 5.58
N LEU A 29 3.60 -1.05 6.29
CA LEU A 29 3.25 -0.23 7.45
C LEU A 29 4.27 -0.40 8.58
N ALA A 30 4.70 -1.63 8.87
CA ALA A 30 5.71 -1.91 9.89
C ALA A 30 7.05 -1.23 9.56
N ILE A 31 7.50 -1.28 8.29
CA ILE A 31 8.68 -0.57 7.82
C ILE A 31 8.49 0.94 7.97
N ALA A 32 7.35 1.49 7.52
CA ALA A 32 7.06 2.92 7.58
C ALA A 32 6.95 3.47 9.01
N ILE A 33 6.55 2.64 9.97
CA ILE A 33 6.54 2.96 11.41
C ILE A 33 7.95 2.83 11.99
N GLY A 34 8.69 1.77 11.64
CA GLY A 34 10.03 1.48 12.16
C GLY A 34 11.11 2.46 11.69
N GLN A 35 11.02 2.97 10.46
CA GLN A 35 11.96 3.94 9.87
C GLN A 35 11.93 5.32 10.58
N ARG A 36 10.99 5.56 11.50
CA ARG A 36 10.77 6.88 12.13
C ARG A 36 11.59 7.16 13.36
N ARG A 37 12.52 6.28 13.74
CA ARG A 37 13.35 6.48 14.92
C ARG A 37 14.68 7.18 14.64
N VAL A 38 15.06 7.47 13.39
CA VAL A 38 16.47 7.80 13.07
C VAL A 38 16.74 9.19 12.47
N GLU A 39 15.79 9.94 11.91
CA GLU A 39 16.09 11.30 11.42
C GLU A 39 14.96 12.29 11.74
N PRO A 40 15.24 13.33 12.55
CA PRO A 40 15.24 14.65 11.92
C PRO A 40 16.25 15.60 12.58
N SER A 41 17.54 15.46 12.26
CA SER A 41 18.55 16.50 12.53
C SER A 41 18.45 17.68 11.55
N THR A 42 17.81 17.50 10.39
CA THR A 42 17.77 18.45 9.27
C THR A 42 16.58 19.43 9.28
N LEU A 43 15.49 19.16 10.02
CA LEU A 43 14.33 20.07 10.09
C LEU A 43 14.54 21.28 11.02
N ARG A 44 15.64 21.34 11.75
CA ARG A 44 15.98 22.49 12.61
C ARG A 44 16.62 23.67 11.85
N LEU A 45 16.97 23.50 10.57
CA LEU A 45 17.70 24.52 9.80
C LEU A 45 16.82 25.35 8.85
N THR A 46 15.55 25.01 8.64
CA THR A 46 14.73 25.61 7.56
C THR A 46 13.57 26.51 8.00
N GLY A 47 13.33 26.70 9.31
CA GLY A 47 12.32 27.65 9.80
C GLY A 47 10.86 27.34 9.42
N LEU A 48 10.59 26.14 8.88
CA LEU A 48 9.25 25.75 8.43
C LEU A 48 8.33 25.42 9.62
N THR A 49 7.09 25.88 9.54
CA THR A 49 6.08 25.62 10.58
C THR A 49 5.65 24.14 10.57
N ARG A 50 5.30 23.58 11.75
CA ARG A 50 4.85 22.18 11.93
C ARG A 50 3.75 21.76 10.94
N ARG A 51 2.89 22.70 10.56
CA ARG A 51 1.77 22.49 9.63
C ARG A 51 2.22 22.39 8.18
N GLN A 52 3.28 23.09 7.78
CA GLN A 52 3.87 22.98 6.44
C GLN A 52 4.51 21.61 6.23
N VAL A 53 5.29 21.14 7.21
CA VAL A 53 5.91 19.81 7.16
C VAL A 53 4.85 18.71 7.05
N GLN A 54 3.78 18.78 7.86
CA GLN A 54 2.68 17.82 7.78
C GLN A 54 2.01 17.79 6.41
N ARG A 55 1.72 18.97 5.83
CA ARG A 55 1.04 19.05 4.54
C ARG A 55 1.90 18.48 3.41
N THR A 56 3.19 18.81 3.39
CA THR A 56 4.11 18.31 2.35
C THR A 56 4.28 16.80 2.43
N THR A 57 4.48 16.24 3.63
CA THR A 57 4.61 14.78 3.80
C THR A 57 3.33 14.03 3.41
N VAL A 58 2.15 14.57 3.70
CA VAL A 58 0.89 13.95 3.28
C VAL A 58 0.75 14.00 1.76
N VAL A 59 1.10 15.12 1.11
CA VAL A 59 1.06 15.23 -0.36
C VAL A 59 2.03 14.25 -1.03
N GLU A 60 3.24 14.12 -0.52
CA GLU A 60 4.24 13.18 -1.02
C GLU A 60 3.78 11.72 -0.86
N ALA A 61 3.26 11.37 0.32
CA ALA A 61 2.74 10.04 0.59
C ALA A 61 1.52 9.70 -0.31
N LEU A 62 0.65 10.67 -0.56
CA LEU A 62 -0.47 10.53 -1.48
C LEU A 62 -0.01 10.39 -2.93
N ALA A 63 1.01 11.14 -3.36
CA ALA A 63 1.59 11.00 -4.69
C ALA A 63 2.19 9.60 -4.89
N ALA A 64 2.98 9.12 -3.93
CA ALA A 64 3.54 7.77 -3.95
C ALA A 64 2.45 6.69 -3.99
N THR A 65 1.39 6.85 -3.19
CA THR A 65 0.25 5.93 -3.17
C THR A 65 -0.51 5.95 -4.50
N GLY A 66 -0.73 7.13 -5.08
CA GLY A 66 -1.36 7.28 -6.38
C GLY A 66 -0.57 6.59 -7.49
N ILE A 67 0.76 6.75 -7.49
CA ILE A 67 1.65 6.07 -8.43
C ILE A 67 1.57 4.55 -8.22
N GLY A 68 1.62 4.07 -6.97
CA GLY A 68 1.51 2.64 -6.67
C GLY A 68 0.18 2.03 -7.12
N LEU A 69 -0.94 2.71 -6.88
CA LEU A 69 -2.26 2.30 -7.35
C LEU A 69 -2.33 2.25 -8.89
N LEU A 70 -1.76 3.26 -9.56
CA LEU A 70 -1.73 3.32 -11.02
C LEU A 70 -0.88 2.19 -11.61
N LEU A 71 0.32 1.97 -11.08
CA LEU A 71 1.19 0.87 -11.52
C LEU A 71 0.56 -0.50 -11.25
N GLY A 72 -0.09 -0.66 -10.09
CA GLY A 72 -0.83 -1.88 -9.76
C GLY A 72 -1.99 -2.14 -10.71
N ALA A 73 -2.75 -1.10 -11.08
CA ALA A 73 -3.82 -1.21 -12.05
C ALA A 73 -3.29 -1.59 -13.45
N VAL A 74 -2.19 -0.97 -13.90
CA VAL A 74 -1.54 -1.32 -15.17
C VAL A 74 -1.07 -2.77 -15.16
N ALA A 75 -0.39 -3.22 -14.09
CA ALA A 75 0.05 -4.61 -13.95
C ALA A 75 -1.12 -5.60 -13.98
N ALA A 76 -2.24 -5.28 -13.30
CA ALA A 76 -3.43 -6.11 -13.30
C ALA A 76 -4.07 -6.21 -14.70
N VAL A 77 -4.16 -5.10 -15.44
CA VAL A 77 -4.65 -5.09 -16.81
C VAL A 77 -3.74 -5.89 -17.73
N LEU A 78 -2.43 -5.72 -17.64
CA LEU A 78 -1.47 -6.50 -18.43
C LEU A 78 -1.56 -8.00 -18.15
N ALA A 79 -1.70 -8.39 -16.89
CA ALA A 79 -1.91 -9.79 -16.51
C ALA A 79 -3.22 -10.34 -17.08
N LEU A 80 -4.30 -9.57 -17.03
CA LEU A 80 -5.60 -9.95 -17.57
C LEU A 80 -5.57 -10.12 -19.09
N VAL A 81 -4.96 -9.16 -19.79
CA VAL A 81 -4.78 -9.21 -21.25
C VAL A 81 -3.87 -10.37 -21.65
N GLY A 82 -2.78 -10.62 -20.91
CA GLY A 82 -1.89 -11.75 -21.14
C GLY A 82 -2.60 -13.10 -20.97
N LEU A 83 -3.41 -13.24 -19.92
CA LEU A 83 -4.23 -14.43 -19.70
C LEU A 83 -5.25 -14.61 -20.83
N TRP A 84 -5.95 -13.54 -21.21
CA TRP A 84 -6.92 -13.58 -22.30
C TRP A 84 -6.26 -13.97 -23.63
N ALA A 85 -5.12 -13.38 -23.97
CA ALA A 85 -4.36 -13.72 -25.17
C ALA A 85 -3.94 -15.21 -25.17
N ALA A 86 -3.55 -15.76 -24.01
CA ALA A 86 -3.18 -17.16 -23.89
C ALA A 86 -4.37 -18.14 -23.99
N THR A 87 -5.55 -17.76 -23.49
CA THR A 87 -6.70 -18.68 -23.36
C THR A 87 -7.79 -18.50 -24.43
N HIS A 88 -7.85 -17.37 -25.14
CA HIS A 88 -8.93 -17.08 -26.10
C HIS A 88 -9.08 -18.13 -27.21
N ARG A 89 -7.97 -18.73 -27.66
CA ARG A 89 -7.98 -19.77 -28.71
C ARG A 89 -8.54 -21.12 -28.24
N VAL A 90 -8.51 -21.36 -26.93
CA VAL A 90 -8.86 -22.66 -26.34
C VAL A 90 -10.26 -22.64 -25.75
N TYR A 91 -10.67 -21.54 -25.10
CA TYR A 91 -11.90 -21.48 -24.30
C TYR A 91 -12.93 -20.44 -24.79
N GLY A 92 -12.68 -19.73 -25.89
CA GLY A 92 -13.57 -18.67 -26.39
C GLY A 92 -13.45 -17.37 -25.57
N THR A 93 -14.46 -16.49 -25.61
CA THR A 93 -14.49 -15.24 -24.82
C THR A 93 -14.86 -15.49 -23.36
N PRO A 94 -13.93 -15.36 -22.39
CA PRO A 94 -14.26 -15.49 -20.98
C PRO A 94 -15.08 -14.28 -20.52
N VAL A 95 -16.18 -14.54 -19.79
CA VAL A 95 -16.93 -13.49 -19.09
C VAL A 95 -16.15 -13.14 -17.82
N ILE A 96 -15.41 -12.03 -17.87
CA ILE A 96 -14.63 -11.52 -16.74
C ILE A 96 -15.54 -10.63 -15.89
N ALA A 97 -15.95 -11.12 -14.73
CA ALA A 97 -16.66 -10.32 -13.74
C ALA A 97 -15.64 -9.56 -12.87
N ILE A 98 -15.45 -8.28 -13.14
CA ILE A 98 -14.55 -7.42 -12.35
C ILE A 98 -15.27 -6.97 -11.08
N PRO A 99 -14.77 -7.28 -9.87
CA PRO A 99 -15.40 -6.88 -8.62
C PRO A 99 -15.06 -5.42 -8.27
N TRP A 100 -15.75 -4.48 -8.93
CA TRP A 100 -15.55 -3.03 -8.74
C TRP A 100 -15.68 -2.58 -7.28
N THR A 101 -16.59 -3.20 -6.52
CA THR A 101 -16.80 -2.92 -5.09
C THR A 101 -15.55 -3.25 -4.26
N LEU A 102 -14.92 -4.39 -4.52
CA LEU A 102 -13.71 -4.82 -3.83
C LEU A 102 -12.53 -3.91 -4.20
N LEU A 103 -12.38 -3.57 -5.49
CA LEU A 103 -11.33 -2.65 -5.95
C LEU A 103 -11.49 -1.26 -5.32
N GLY A 104 -12.70 -0.73 -5.28
CA GLY A 104 -13.02 0.53 -4.61
C GLY A 104 -12.69 0.48 -3.12
N ALA A 105 -13.07 -0.59 -2.43
CA ALA A 105 -12.79 -0.77 -1.01
C ALA A 105 -11.28 -0.81 -0.71
N ILE A 106 -10.49 -1.56 -1.49
CA ILE A 106 -9.02 -1.65 -1.34
C ILE A 106 -8.36 -0.30 -1.59
N THR A 107 -8.82 0.43 -2.62
CA THR A 107 -8.29 1.76 -2.97
C THR A 107 -8.54 2.76 -1.85
N VAL A 108 -9.76 2.80 -1.33
CA VAL A 108 -10.14 3.66 -0.19
C VAL A 108 -9.34 3.27 1.05
N LEU A 109 -9.27 1.98 1.38
CA LEU A 109 -8.55 1.49 2.55
C LEU A 109 -7.06 1.87 2.49
N THR A 110 -6.41 1.61 1.36
CA THR A 110 -5.00 1.95 1.16
C THR A 110 -4.76 3.45 1.29
N THR A 111 -5.62 4.27 0.69
CA THR A 111 -5.52 5.74 0.77
C THR A 111 -5.67 6.23 2.22
N VAL A 112 -6.65 5.70 2.95
CA VAL A 112 -6.86 6.02 4.37
C VAL A 112 -5.64 5.60 5.20
N LEU A 113 -5.13 4.39 4.99
CA LEU A 113 -3.94 3.89 5.68
C LEU A 113 -2.70 4.74 5.38
N THR A 114 -2.50 5.19 4.14
CA THR A 114 -1.43 6.11 3.77
C THR A 114 -1.54 7.42 4.55
N ILE A 115 -2.72 8.03 4.58
CA ILE A 115 -2.94 9.30 5.30
C ILE A 115 -2.68 9.11 6.79
N VAL A 116 -3.25 8.07 7.39
CA VAL A 116 -3.05 7.74 8.83
C VAL A 116 -1.57 7.54 9.11
N THR A 117 -0.89 6.76 8.26
CA THR A 117 0.54 6.51 8.40
C THR A 117 1.33 7.80 8.31
N ALA A 118 1.08 8.67 7.31
CA ALA A 118 1.74 9.96 7.09
C ALA A 118 1.45 11.02 8.18
N VAL A 119 0.32 10.91 8.88
CA VAL A 119 0.00 11.75 10.04
C VAL A 119 0.62 11.23 11.33
N LEU A 120 0.50 9.92 11.63
CA LEU A 120 1.12 9.30 12.80
C LEU A 120 2.63 9.47 12.78
N ALA A 121 3.16 9.25 11.60
CA ALA A 121 4.46 9.65 11.14
C ALA A 121 4.99 10.98 11.67
N THR A 122 4.34 12.05 11.20
CA THR A 122 4.75 13.41 11.45
C THR A 122 4.49 13.78 12.90
N ARG A 123 3.47 13.19 13.56
CA ARG A 123 3.26 13.35 15.01
C ARG A 123 4.32 12.65 15.86
N GLY A 124 4.73 11.44 15.49
CA GLY A 124 5.76 10.66 16.20
C GLY A 124 7.12 11.34 16.17
N ALA A 125 7.51 11.90 15.01
CA ALA A 125 8.73 12.69 14.86
C ALA A 125 8.77 13.92 15.78
N MET A 126 7.60 14.44 16.20
CA MET A 126 7.48 15.64 17.03
C MET A 126 7.37 15.36 18.54
N ARG A 127 7.33 14.09 18.97
CA ARG A 127 7.12 13.67 20.36
C ARG A 127 8.32 13.00 21.03
N ILE A 128 9.40 12.69 20.30
CA ILE A 128 10.59 12.04 20.87
C ILE A 128 11.57 13.13 21.35
N PRO A 129 11.86 13.24 22.66
CA PRO A 129 12.87 14.16 23.18
C PRO A 129 14.28 13.78 22.67
N PRO A 130 15.10 14.76 22.28
CA PRO A 130 16.36 14.57 21.52
C PRO A 130 17.56 14.05 22.33
N VAL A 131 17.36 13.44 23.50
CA VAL A 131 18.46 13.11 24.43
C VAL A 131 18.79 11.63 24.56
N GLN A 132 18.00 10.71 24.00
CA GLN A 132 18.30 9.26 24.09
C GLN A 132 19.18 8.73 22.94
N ALA A 133 19.44 9.53 21.90
CA ALA A 133 20.24 9.09 20.75
C ALA A 133 21.77 9.21 20.95
N LEU A 134 22.22 9.86 22.04
CA LEU A 134 23.65 10.02 22.36
C LEU A 134 24.18 8.97 23.34
N GLY A 135 23.31 8.26 24.08
CA GLY A 135 23.72 7.27 25.09
C GLY A 135 23.85 5.83 24.58
N ALA A 136 23.53 5.55 23.32
CA ALA A 136 23.65 4.21 22.72
C ALA A 136 24.95 4.05 21.90
N ARG A 137 25.88 4.99 22.04
CA ARG A 137 27.20 5.00 21.37
C ARG A 137 28.39 4.82 22.33
N GLU A 138 28.13 4.47 23.58
CA GLU A 138 29.11 3.85 24.48
C GLU A 138 28.75 2.37 24.67
#